data_AF-A0A2P6WHV7-F1
#
_entry.id   AF-A0A2P6WHV7-F1
#
_cell.length_a   1.000
_cell.length_b   1.000
_cell.length_c   1.000
_cell.angle_alpha   90.00
_cell.angle_beta   90.00
_cell.angle_gamma   90.00
#
_symmetry.space_group_name_H-M   'P 1'
#
loop_
_entity.id
_entity.type
_entity.pdbx_description
1 polymer ?
#
loop_
_entity_poly.entity_id
_entity_poly.type
_entity_poly.pdbx_seq_one_letter_code
_entity_poly.pdbx_strand_id
1 'polypeptide(L)'
;MQAAELNQKRQLWATGLLLIQGAEMRKGLCVALCLFLISCICGAQESPEWRACNQKAKSRAEVYACAADEAKRDDTELNRVYKQLLLKIEKDAVAVSKVKAFERSWIAYRDSYIAAMYPAENKAEYGSSYPTEVCLIGARLTRQQTEALRELMKELEKDVD
;
A
#
# COMPACT_ATOMS: atom_id res chain seq x y z
N MET A 1 -30.06 -65.81 -6.07
CA MET A 1 -29.72 -64.94 -4.92
C MET A 1 -28.33 -64.30 -5.03
N GLN A 2 -27.27 -65.01 -5.42
CA GLN A 2 -25.90 -64.45 -5.48
C GLN A 2 -25.68 -63.28 -6.46
N ALA A 3 -26.37 -63.26 -7.61
CA ALA A 3 -26.18 -62.20 -8.61
C ALA A 3 -26.68 -60.82 -8.14
N ALA A 4 -27.75 -60.78 -7.34
CA ALA A 4 -28.31 -59.54 -6.80
C ALA A 4 -27.37 -58.92 -5.75
N GLU A 5 -26.76 -59.75 -4.92
CA GLU A 5 -25.80 -59.32 -3.89
C GLU A 5 -24.50 -58.77 -4.50
N LEU A 6 -24.02 -59.37 -5.60
CA LEU A 6 -22.88 -58.88 -6.36
C LEU A 6 -23.15 -57.53 -7.03
N ASN A 7 -24.37 -57.34 -7.56
CA ASN A 7 -24.75 -56.07 -8.18
C ASN A 7 -24.89 -54.94 -7.14
N GLN A 8 -25.46 -55.25 -5.97
CA GLN A 8 -25.57 -54.31 -4.86
C GLN A 8 -24.19 -53.89 -4.33
N LYS A 9 -23.27 -54.85 -4.16
CA LYS A 9 -21.88 -54.54 -3.77
C LYS A 9 -21.20 -53.64 -4.80
N ARG A 10 -21.30 -53.94 -6.10
CA ARG A 10 -20.73 -53.11 -7.18
C ARG A 10 -21.27 -51.67 -7.17
N GLN A 11 -22.57 -51.49 -6.94
CA GLN A 11 -23.16 -50.16 -6.82
C GLN A 11 -22.64 -49.39 -5.61
N LEU A 12 -22.47 -50.06 -4.46
CA LEU A 12 -21.92 -49.44 -3.25
C LEU A 12 -20.44 -49.05 -3.42
N TRP A 13 -19.64 -49.88 -4.11
CA TRP A 13 -18.26 -49.52 -4.45
C TRP A 13 -18.21 -48.34 -5.43
N ALA A 14 -19.10 -48.30 -6.43
CA ALA A 14 -19.16 -47.21 -7.40
C ALA A 14 -19.61 -45.87 -6.77
N THR A 15 -20.63 -45.89 -5.91
CA THR A 15 -21.09 -44.68 -5.20
C THR A 15 -20.08 -44.20 -4.17
N GLY A 16 -19.41 -45.11 -3.45
CA GLY A 16 -18.31 -44.78 -2.55
C GLY A 16 -17.14 -44.11 -3.28
N LEU A 17 -16.75 -44.62 -4.46
CA LEU A 17 -15.68 -44.03 -5.28
C LEU A 17 -16.03 -42.63 -5.80
N LEU A 18 -17.28 -42.41 -6.22
CA LEU A 18 -17.77 -41.10 -6.67
C LEU A 18 -17.80 -40.05 -5.54
N LEU A 19 -18.17 -40.46 -4.32
CA LEU A 19 -18.16 -39.56 -3.15
C LEU A 19 -16.73 -39.16 -2.74
N ILE A 20 -15.77 -40.10 -2.80
CA ILE A 20 -14.35 -39.84 -2.50
C ILE A 20 -13.75 -38.91 -3.56
N GLN A 21 -14.00 -39.15 -4.86
CA GLN A 21 -13.55 -38.27 -5.94
C GLN A 21 -14.15 -36.86 -5.83
N GLY A 22 -15.43 -36.73 -5.48
CA GLY A 22 -16.09 -35.44 -5.29
C GLY A 22 -15.53 -34.63 -4.11
N ALA A 23 -15.17 -35.29 -3.00
CA ALA A 23 -14.56 -34.64 -1.84
C ALA A 23 -13.15 -34.11 -2.12
N GLU A 24 -12.32 -34.86 -2.86
CA GLU A 24 -10.98 -34.43 -3.27
C GLU A 24 -11.02 -33.30 -4.31
N MET A 25 -11.99 -33.33 -5.26
CA MET A 25 -12.20 -32.21 -6.18
C MET A 25 -12.67 -30.93 -5.47
N ARG A 26 -13.46 -31.06 -4.39
CA ARG A 26 -13.92 -29.91 -3.59
C ARG A 26 -12.79 -29.27 -2.78
N LYS A 27 -11.88 -30.09 -2.23
CA LYS A 27 -10.63 -29.62 -1.57
C LYS A 27 -9.69 -28.94 -2.58
N GLY A 28 -9.49 -29.55 -3.75
CA GLY A 28 -8.67 -28.98 -4.82
C GLY A 28 -9.22 -27.65 -5.35
N LEU A 29 -10.55 -27.53 -5.49
CA LEU A 29 -11.21 -26.30 -5.90
C LEU A 29 -11.08 -25.18 -4.86
N CYS A 30 -11.22 -25.49 -3.56
CA CYS A 30 -11.02 -24.52 -2.48
C CYS A 30 -9.56 -24.05 -2.39
N VAL A 31 -8.58 -24.96 -2.51
CA VAL A 31 -7.15 -24.61 -2.49
C VAL A 31 -6.78 -23.76 -3.70
N ALA A 32 -7.28 -24.08 -4.90
CA ALA A 32 -7.07 -23.26 -6.10
C ALA A 32 -7.70 -21.86 -5.97
N LEU A 33 -8.91 -21.75 -5.39
CA LEU A 33 -9.55 -20.46 -5.12
C LEU A 33 -8.74 -19.61 -4.12
N CYS A 34 -8.22 -20.23 -3.06
CA CYS A 34 -7.40 -19.54 -2.06
C CYS A 34 -6.07 -19.05 -2.66
N LEU A 35 -5.41 -19.84 -3.51
CA LEU A 35 -4.17 -19.45 -4.19
C LEU A 35 -4.39 -18.30 -5.19
N PHE A 36 -5.55 -18.24 -5.86
CA PHE A 36 -5.89 -17.16 -6.79
C PHE A 36 -6.17 -15.83 -6.06
N LEU A 37 -6.73 -15.87 -4.85
CA LEU A 37 -7.02 -14.68 -4.03
C LEU A 37 -5.77 -14.10 -3.36
N ILE A 38 -4.77 -14.91 -3.04
CA ILE A 38 -3.52 -14.47 -2.38
C ILE A 38 -2.62 -13.65 -3.34
N SER A 39 -2.76 -13.84 -4.66
CA SER A 39 -1.94 -13.13 -5.67
C SER A 39 -2.21 -11.62 -5.76
N CYS A 40 -3.17 -11.06 -5.00
CA CYS A 40 -3.63 -9.68 -5.16
C CYS A 40 -3.37 -8.74 -3.95
N ILE A 41 -2.62 -9.15 -2.92
CA ILE A 41 -2.46 -8.36 -1.67
C ILE A 41 -1.01 -7.91 -1.40
N CYS A 42 -0.14 -7.86 -2.40
CA CYS A 42 1.20 -7.29 -2.21
C CYS A 42 1.57 -6.36 -3.36
N GLY A 43 1.11 -5.11 -3.24
CA GLY A 43 1.68 -3.97 -3.93
C GLY A 43 1.32 -2.73 -3.14
N ALA A 44 2.31 -1.96 -2.70
CA ALA A 44 2.06 -0.55 -2.45
C ALA A 44 1.43 0.00 -3.73
N GLN A 45 0.13 0.28 -3.72
CA GLN A 45 -0.57 0.60 -4.95
C GLN A 45 -0.11 1.98 -5.43
N GLU A 46 0.79 1.95 -6.41
CA GLU A 46 1.25 3.11 -7.17
C GLU A 46 0.05 3.96 -7.65
N SER A 47 0.16 5.28 -7.53
CA SER A 47 -0.94 6.17 -7.90
C SER A 47 -1.29 6.00 -9.39
N PRO A 48 -2.58 6.16 -9.77
CA PRO A 48 -2.97 6.13 -11.18
C PRO A 48 -2.21 7.16 -12.03
N GLU A 49 -1.92 8.33 -11.48
CA GLU A 49 -1.22 9.41 -12.19
C GLU A 49 0.23 9.06 -12.48
N TRP A 50 0.97 8.54 -11.49
CA TRP A 50 2.33 8.05 -11.69
C TRP A 50 2.36 6.93 -12.73
N ARG A 51 1.46 5.94 -12.64
CA ARG A 51 1.38 4.84 -13.61
C ARG A 51 1.13 5.35 -15.02
N ALA A 52 0.18 6.27 -15.19
CA ALA A 52 -0.15 6.83 -16.50
C ALA A 52 0.99 7.65 -17.11
N CYS A 53 1.74 8.39 -16.29
CA CYS A 53 2.91 9.15 -16.74
C CYS A 53 4.07 8.23 -17.11
N ASN A 54 4.46 7.34 -16.18
CA ASN A 54 5.60 6.44 -16.34
C ASN A 54 5.44 5.49 -17.54
N GLN A 55 4.21 5.04 -17.83
CA GLN A 55 3.93 4.20 -19.02
C GLN A 55 4.26 4.91 -20.35
N LYS A 56 4.14 6.24 -20.38
CA LYS A 56 4.38 7.05 -21.58
C LYS A 56 5.84 7.50 -21.71
N ALA A 57 6.57 7.56 -20.60
CA ALA A 57 7.97 7.96 -20.57
C ALA A 57 8.83 7.06 -21.46
N LYS A 58 9.73 7.66 -22.23
CA LYS A 58 10.66 7.01 -23.17
C LYS A 58 12.12 7.18 -22.76
N SER A 59 12.40 8.03 -21.78
CA SER A 59 13.74 8.33 -21.29
C SER A 59 13.80 8.34 -19.76
N ARG A 60 15.01 8.17 -19.20
CA ARG A 60 15.25 8.28 -17.75
C ARG A 60 14.85 9.65 -17.20
N ALA A 61 15.04 10.71 -18.00
CA ALA A 61 14.65 12.07 -17.61
C ALA A 61 13.13 12.22 -17.49
N GLU A 62 12.36 11.62 -18.40
CA GLU A 62 10.89 11.62 -18.32
C GLU A 62 10.37 10.77 -17.16
N VAL A 63 10.99 9.60 -16.89
CA VAL A 63 10.65 8.78 -15.72
C VAL A 63 10.90 9.57 -14.43
N TYR A 64 12.03 10.26 -14.33
CA TYR A 64 12.32 11.14 -13.19
C TYR A 64 11.28 12.27 -13.07
N ALA A 65 10.91 12.92 -14.18
CA ALA A 65 9.90 13.97 -14.17
C ALA A 65 8.55 13.46 -13.66
N CYS A 66 8.12 12.28 -14.10
CA CYS A 66 6.91 11.62 -13.58
C CYS A 66 6.98 11.38 -12.06
N ALA A 67 8.13 10.98 -11.53
CA ALA A 67 8.30 10.70 -10.11
C ALA A 67 8.35 12.00 -9.29
N ALA A 68 8.96 13.05 -9.83
CA ALA A 68 8.95 14.37 -9.23
C ALA A 68 7.52 14.95 -9.16
N ASP A 69 6.72 14.77 -10.21
CA ASP A 69 5.31 15.17 -10.23
C ASP A 69 4.46 14.37 -9.24
N GLU A 70 4.75 13.09 -9.04
CA GLU A 70 4.16 12.27 -7.97
C GLU A 70 4.47 12.85 -6.59
N ALA A 71 5.74 13.05 -6.27
CA ALA A 71 6.16 13.61 -4.99
C ALA A 71 5.55 14.99 -4.74
N LYS A 72 5.46 15.83 -5.77
CA LYS A 72 4.84 17.16 -5.69
C LYS A 72 3.33 17.09 -5.43
N ARG A 73 2.62 16.15 -6.06
CA ARG A 73 1.18 15.96 -5.83
C ARG A 73 0.90 15.54 -4.39
N ASP A 74 1.66 14.58 -3.87
CA ASP A 74 1.50 14.14 -2.48
C ASP A 74 1.87 15.25 -1.49
N ASP A 75 2.93 16.01 -1.76
CA ASP A 75 3.32 17.15 -0.91
C ASP A 75 2.24 18.25 -0.91
N THR A 76 1.60 18.49 -2.05
CA THR A 76 0.48 19.42 -2.15
C THR A 76 -0.69 18.97 -1.26
N GLU A 77 -1.01 17.68 -1.28
CA GLU A 77 -2.09 17.12 -0.48
C GLU A 77 -1.78 17.14 1.03
N LEU A 78 -0.56 16.77 1.42
CA LEU A 78 -0.10 16.90 2.81
C LEU A 78 -0.26 18.34 3.29
N ASN A 79 0.23 19.31 2.52
CA ASN A 79 0.14 20.73 2.88
C ASN A 79 -1.32 21.21 2.99
N ARG A 80 -2.22 20.69 2.15
CA ARG A 80 -3.65 20.99 2.22
C ARG A 80 -4.25 20.48 3.53
N VAL A 81 -3.99 19.21 3.88
CA VAL A 81 -4.50 18.59 5.12
C VAL A 81 -3.90 19.25 6.37
N TYR A 82 -2.61 19.52 6.38
CA TYR A 82 -1.94 20.23 7.46
C TYR A 82 -2.55 21.61 7.73
N LYS A 83 -2.84 22.39 6.67
CA LYS A 83 -3.53 23.68 6.82
C LYS A 83 -4.95 23.54 7.38
N GLN A 84 -5.69 22.51 6.93
CA GLN A 84 -7.03 22.23 7.46
C GLN A 84 -6.98 21.91 8.96
N LEU A 85 -6.02 21.07 9.38
CA LEU A 85 -5.79 20.76 10.78
C LEU A 85 -5.49 22.03 11.60
N LEU A 86 -4.56 22.88 11.13
CA LEU A 86 -4.21 24.11 11.83
C LEU A 86 -5.38 25.10 11.98
N LEU A 87 -6.21 25.24 10.95
CA LEU A 87 -7.41 26.08 11.01
C LEU A 87 -8.39 25.56 12.06
N LYS A 88 -8.54 24.24 12.14
CA LYS A 88 -9.48 23.62 13.06
C LYS A 88 -9.11 23.81 14.53
N ILE A 89 -7.82 23.80 14.84
CA ILE A 89 -7.29 23.98 16.20
C ILE A 89 -6.82 25.41 16.49
N GLU A 90 -7.15 26.39 15.63
CA GLU A 90 -6.54 27.73 15.64
C GLU A 90 -6.69 28.48 16.96
N LYS A 91 -7.73 28.16 17.74
CA LYS A 91 -8.03 28.78 19.05
C LYS A 91 -7.21 28.19 20.20
N ASP A 92 -6.58 27.04 20.00
CA ASP A 92 -5.69 26.40 20.98
C ASP A 92 -4.23 26.59 20.55
N ALA A 93 -3.59 27.63 21.08
CA ALA A 93 -2.20 27.95 20.78
C ALA A 93 -1.21 26.83 21.18
N VAL A 94 -1.54 26.04 22.22
CA VAL A 94 -0.70 24.93 22.66
C VAL A 94 -0.81 23.79 21.64
N ALA A 95 -2.03 23.41 21.23
CA ALA A 95 -2.24 22.41 20.20
C ALA A 95 -1.58 22.81 18.87
N VAL A 96 -1.75 24.05 18.42
CA VAL A 96 -1.09 24.58 17.21
C VAL A 96 0.43 24.41 17.29
N SER A 97 1.03 24.76 18.44
CA SER A 97 2.48 24.63 18.63
C SER A 97 2.94 23.18 18.57
N LYS A 98 2.19 22.26 19.20
CA LYS A 98 2.48 20.81 19.18
C LYS A 98 2.34 20.19 17.79
N VAL A 99 1.31 20.56 17.03
CA VAL A 99 1.12 20.09 15.65
C VAL A 99 2.22 20.61 14.73
N LYS A 100 2.64 21.87 14.87
CA LYS A 100 3.80 22.42 14.14
C LYS A 100 5.10 21.67 14.47
N ALA A 101 5.31 21.33 15.74
CA ALA A 101 6.48 20.57 16.16
C ALA A 101 6.46 19.13 15.63
N PHE A 102 5.28 18.49 15.63
CA PHE A 102 5.05 17.17 15.05
C PHE A 102 5.43 17.16 13.56
N GLU A 103 4.92 18.10 12.77
CA GLU A 103 5.17 18.15 11.34
C GLU A 103 6.66 18.42 11.02
N ARG A 104 7.32 19.30 11.78
CA ARG A 104 8.78 19.51 11.65
C ARG A 104 9.58 18.26 11.97
N SER A 105 9.15 17.49 12.98
CA SER A 105 9.79 16.24 13.34
C SER A 105 9.61 15.18 12.27
N TRP A 106 8.44 15.14 11.61
CA TRP A 106 8.22 14.27 10.46
C TRP A 106 9.15 14.61 9.28
N ILE A 107 9.37 15.89 8.96
CA ILE A 107 10.31 16.28 7.90
C ILE A 107 11.71 15.71 8.20
N ALA A 108 12.19 15.88 9.43
CA ALA A 108 13.48 15.33 9.86
C ALA A 108 13.52 13.79 9.77
N TYR A 109 12.42 13.11 10.14
CA TYR A 109 12.29 11.67 9.98
C TYR A 109 12.36 11.26 8.50
N ARG A 110 11.61 11.91 7.61
CA ARG A 110 11.61 11.61 6.16
C ARG A 110 13.01 11.75 5.58
N ASP A 111 13.68 12.86 5.88
CA ASP A 111 15.00 13.15 5.32
C ASP A 111 16.05 12.18 5.88
N SER A 112 15.99 11.85 7.17
CA SER A 112 16.90 10.86 7.78
C SER A 112 16.61 9.42 7.33
N TYR A 113 15.36 9.06 7.08
CA TYR A 113 14.98 7.77 6.53
C TYR A 113 15.57 7.59 5.12
N ILE A 114 15.45 8.60 4.26
CA ILE A 114 16.04 8.57 2.91
C ILE A 114 17.57 8.52 3.00
N ALA A 115 18.19 9.33 3.88
CA ALA A 115 19.63 9.29 4.08
C ALA A 115 20.13 7.92 4.57
N ALA A 116 19.38 7.26 5.46
CA ALA A 116 19.70 5.92 5.95
C ALA A 116 19.53 4.82 4.89
N MET A 117 18.56 4.96 3.99
CA MET A 117 18.41 4.06 2.84
C MET A 117 19.55 4.18 1.82
N TYR A 118 20.16 5.37 1.72
CA TYR A 118 21.22 5.67 0.77
C TYR A 118 22.45 6.20 1.51
N PRO A 119 23.15 5.37 2.32
CA PRO A 119 24.19 5.83 3.24
C PRO A 119 25.51 6.26 2.56
N ALA A 120 25.78 5.87 1.31
CA ALA A 120 27.03 6.20 0.63
C ALA A 120 27.20 7.72 0.53
N GLU A 121 28.39 8.23 0.81
CA GLU A 121 28.69 9.66 0.69
C GLU A 121 28.53 10.13 -0.76
N ASN A 122 29.05 9.35 -1.70
CA ASN A 122 28.90 9.59 -3.12
C ASN A 122 27.60 8.96 -3.66
N LYS A 123 26.56 9.78 -3.82
CA LYS A 123 25.26 9.32 -4.33
C LYS A 123 25.31 8.79 -5.78
N ALA A 124 26.37 9.08 -6.53
CA ALA A 124 26.52 8.54 -7.89
C ALA A 124 26.65 7.00 -7.92
N GLU A 125 27.04 6.38 -6.79
CA GLU A 125 27.15 4.92 -6.66
C GLU A 125 25.82 4.18 -6.86
N TYR A 126 24.69 4.85 -6.60
CA TYR A 126 23.36 4.29 -6.78
C TYR A 126 22.87 4.32 -8.24
N GLY A 127 23.66 4.91 -9.13
CA GLY A 127 23.33 4.98 -10.55
C GLY A 127 22.14 5.88 -10.87
N SER A 128 21.65 5.75 -12.10
CA SER A 128 20.68 6.71 -12.67
C SER A 128 19.25 6.59 -12.14
N SER A 129 18.92 5.52 -11.42
CA SER A 129 17.58 5.34 -10.83
C SER A 129 17.43 6.11 -9.52
N TYR A 130 18.53 6.38 -8.81
CA TYR A 130 18.55 7.07 -7.52
C TYR A 130 17.60 8.27 -7.39
N PRO A 131 17.65 9.29 -8.28
CA PRO A 131 16.77 10.45 -8.13
C PRO A 131 15.28 10.09 -8.26
N THR A 132 14.93 9.13 -9.14
CA THR A 132 13.56 8.63 -9.28
C THR A 132 13.11 7.93 -8.00
N GLU A 133 13.93 7.03 -7.47
CA GLU A 133 13.61 6.27 -6.26
C GLU A 133 13.43 7.18 -5.04
N VAL A 134 14.29 8.20 -4.88
CA VAL A 134 14.16 9.19 -3.81
C VAL A 134 12.82 9.94 -3.89
N CYS A 135 12.39 10.33 -5.09
CA CYS A 135 11.07 10.94 -5.27
C CYS A 135 9.93 10.00 -4.87
N LEU A 136 9.97 8.72 -5.30
CA LEU A 136 8.92 7.75 -4.99
C LEU A 136 8.88 7.38 -3.50
N ILE A 137 10.04 7.28 -2.84
CA ILE A 137 10.11 7.09 -1.39
C ILE A 137 9.53 8.30 -0.67
N GLY A 138 9.90 9.51 -1.09
CA GLY A 138 9.34 10.76 -0.56
C GLY A 138 7.82 10.79 -0.68
N ALA A 139 7.29 10.53 -1.87
CA ALA A 139 5.86 10.43 -2.16
C ALA A 139 5.15 9.46 -1.20
N ARG A 140 5.65 8.23 -1.06
CA ARG A 140 5.10 7.21 -0.15
C ARG A 140 5.07 7.69 1.31
N LEU A 141 6.17 8.23 1.82
CA LEU A 141 6.25 8.72 3.19
C LEU A 141 5.32 9.92 3.43
N THR A 142 5.17 10.79 2.44
CA THR A 142 4.24 11.92 2.45
C THR A 142 2.78 11.47 2.51
N ARG A 143 2.40 10.43 1.76
CA ARG A 143 1.05 9.84 1.86
C ARG A 143 0.77 9.28 3.25
N GLN A 144 1.73 8.57 3.84
CA GLN A 144 1.59 8.04 5.20
C GLN A 144 1.38 9.15 6.23
N GLN A 145 2.16 10.23 6.14
CA GLN A 145 2.01 11.38 7.02
C GLN A 145 0.69 12.11 6.82
N THR A 146 0.23 12.22 5.58
CA THR A 146 -1.08 12.80 5.27
C THR A 146 -2.18 12.06 6.03
N GLU A 147 -2.15 10.72 6.05
CA GLU A 147 -3.12 9.94 6.82
C GLU A 147 -2.95 10.11 8.34
N ALA A 148 -1.72 10.17 8.85
CA ALA A 148 -1.47 10.48 10.26
C ALA A 148 -2.04 11.86 10.66
N LEU A 149 -1.92 12.87 9.80
CA LEU A 149 -2.53 14.19 10.01
C LEU A 149 -4.06 14.14 10.00
N ARG A 150 -4.67 13.33 9.13
CA ARG A 150 -6.13 13.13 9.13
C ARG A 150 -6.61 12.44 10.39
N GLU A 151 -5.88 11.43 10.86
CA GLU A 151 -6.19 10.74 12.13
C GLU A 151 -6.08 11.70 13.30
N LEU A 152 -4.97 12.44 13.39
CA LEU A 152 -4.78 13.46 14.42
C LEU A 152 -5.90 14.51 14.41
N MET A 153 -6.32 14.95 13.22
CA MET A 153 -7.42 15.89 13.06
C MET A 153 -8.76 15.35 13.61
N LYS A 154 -9.03 14.05 13.46
CA LYS A 154 -10.21 13.38 14.02
C LYS A 154 -10.12 13.23 15.54
N GLU A 155 -8.94 12.91 16.07
CA GLU A 155 -8.77 12.77 17.52
C GLU A 155 -8.97 14.11 18.24
N LEU A 156 -8.39 15.20 17.70
CA LEU A 156 -8.58 16.55 18.25
C LEU A 156 -10.00 17.11 18.02
N GLU A 157 -10.86 16.40 17.28
CA GLU A 157 -12.28 16.70 17.11
C GLU A 157 -13.10 16.23 18.31
N LYS A 158 -12.75 15.07 18.88
CA LYS A 158 -13.50 14.42 19.96
C LYS A 158 -13.40 15.16 21.30
N ASP A 159 -12.34 15.93 21.50
CA ASP A 159 -12.09 16.68 22.74
C ASP A 159 -12.83 18.04 22.80
N VAL A 160 -13.61 18.38 21.76
CA VAL A 160 -14.30 19.68 21.63
C VAL A 160 -15.81 19.58 21.93
N ASP A 161 -16.35 18.37 22.16
CA ASP A 161 -17.74 18.12 22.62
C ASP A 161 -17.81 17.91 24.14
#